data_AF-A0A0H3J9P0-F1
#
_entry.id   AF-A0A0H3J9P0-F1
#
_cell.length_a   1.000
_cell.length_b   1.000
_cell.length_c   1.000
_cell.angle_alpha   90.00
_cell.angle_beta   90.00
_cell.angle_gamma   90.00
#
_symmetry.space_group_name_H-M   'P 1'
#
loop_
_entity.id
_entity.type
_entity.pdbx_description
1 polymer ?
#
loop_
_entity_poly.entity_id
_entity_poly.type
_entity_poly.pdbx_seq_one_letter_code
_entity_poly.pdbx_strand_id
1 'polypeptide(L)'
;MKIRMDFVTNSSSSSFVLGVKGELTKEKILNMLNVPEKSPLREVAEEIADSIYSSSGKFDLKQMLEDYGCEDASELPDVYKKAIGNNKFVFYEGEIYDESNSVDSFLCDMAFDYEDENFIFYKEGGY
;
A
#
# COMPACT_ATOMS: atom_id res chain seq x y z
N MET A 1 16.58 4.01 22.88
CA MET A 1 15.53 4.70 22.09
C MET A 1 14.90 3.60 21.25
N LYS A 2 13.68 3.13 21.58
CA LYS A 2 12.96 2.18 20.72
C LYS A 2 12.41 3.02 19.57
N ILE A 3 13.00 2.90 18.39
CA ILE A 3 12.46 3.55 17.21
C ILE A 3 11.14 2.84 16.94
N ARG A 4 10.02 3.50 17.24
CA ARG A 4 8.74 3.15 16.63
C ARG A 4 8.84 3.68 15.21
N MET A 5 9.20 2.82 14.28
CA MET A 5 9.12 3.12 12.86
C MET A 5 7.68 2.86 12.42
N ASP A 6 6.79 3.77 12.82
CA ASP A 6 5.58 4.03 12.06
C ASP A 6 6.04 4.59 10.69
N PHE A 7 5.23 4.42 9.63
CA PHE A 7 5.62 4.63 8.22
C PHE A 7 6.49 5.89 8.03
N VAL A 8 7.66 5.76 7.39
CA VAL A 8 8.54 6.91 7.17
C VAL A 8 7.94 7.79 6.07
N THR A 9 7.05 8.68 6.49
CA THR A 9 6.60 9.78 5.63
C THR A 9 7.61 10.91 5.76
N ASN A 10 8.38 11.18 4.71
CA ASN A 10 9.07 12.46 4.58
C ASN A 10 8.17 13.41 3.77
N SER A 11 8.48 14.71 3.74
CA SER A 11 7.65 15.74 3.09
C SER A 11 7.38 15.54 1.59
N SER A 12 7.93 14.49 0.97
CA SER A 12 7.90 14.25 -0.48
C SER A 12 7.55 12.80 -0.86
N SER A 13 7.36 11.88 0.10
CA SER A 13 7.02 10.48 -0.18
C SER A 13 6.16 9.83 0.90
N SER A 14 5.28 8.92 0.49
CA SER A 14 4.44 8.14 1.40
C SER A 14 4.42 6.66 1.00
N SER A 15 4.70 5.79 1.97
CA SER A 15 4.71 4.34 1.75
C SER A 15 3.33 3.73 2.01
N PHE A 16 3.04 2.62 1.34
CA PHE A 16 1.79 1.89 1.51
C PHE A 16 1.99 0.37 1.52
N VAL A 17 0.98 -0.34 2.01
CA VAL A 17 0.90 -1.80 2.04
C VAL A 17 -0.42 -2.26 1.42
N LEU A 18 -0.34 -3.27 0.56
CA LEU A 18 -1.49 -3.95 -0.02
C LEU A 18 -1.49 -5.42 0.41
N GLY A 19 -2.67 -5.95 0.70
CA GLY A 19 -2.90 -7.39 0.83
C GLY A 19 -3.93 -7.83 -0.19
N VAL A 20 -3.60 -8.79 -1.05
CA VAL A 20 -4.53 -9.30 -2.08
C VAL A 20 -4.64 -10.81 -2.04
N LYS A 21 -5.85 -11.35 -2.17
CA LYS A 21 -6.01 -12.78 -2.44
C LYS A 21 -5.50 -13.10 -3.84
N GLY A 22 -4.49 -13.97 -3.96
CA GLY A 22 -3.82 -14.26 -5.24
C GLY A 22 -2.87 -13.15 -5.65
N GLU A 23 -2.66 -12.95 -6.96
CA GLU A 23 -1.73 -11.92 -7.45
C GLU A 23 -2.37 -10.53 -7.54
N LEU A 24 -1.58 -9.49 -7.30
CA LEU A 24 -2.00 -8.11 -7.54
C LEU A 24 -2.18 -7.88 -9.05
N THR A 25 -3.28 -7.23 -9.42
CA THR A 25 -3.51 -6.73 -10.78
C THR A 25 -4.07 -5.32 -10.69
N LYS A 26 -3.85 -4.50 -11.73
CA LYS A 26 -4.47 -3.17 -11.84
C LYS A 26 -6.00 -3.24 -11.69
N GLU A 27 -6.62 -4.27 -12.25
CA GLU A 27 -8.07 -4.47 -12.17
C GLU A 27 -8.57 -4.64 -10.73
N LYS A 28 -7.81 -5.30 -9.85
CA LYS A 28 -8.17 -5.42 -8.43
C LYS A 28 -8.14 -4.07 -7.72
N ILE A 29 -7.18 -3.20 -8.04
CA ILE A 29 -7.11 -1.84 -7.50
C ILE A 29 -8.30 -1.02 -8.02
N LEU A 30 -8.60 -1.09 -9.31
CA LEU A 30 -9.77 -0.41 -9.90
C LEU A 30 -11.10 -0.87 -9.28
N ASN A 31 -11.24 -2.17 -9.02
CA ASN A 31 -12.42 -2.72 -8.37
C ASN A 31 -12.55 -2.23 -6.92
N MET A 32 -11.43 -2.11 -6.20
CA MET A 32 -11.40 -1.52 -4.84
C MET A 32 -11.81 -0.05 -4.85
N LEU A 33 -11.34 0.75 -5.82
CA LEU A 33 -11.77 2.15 -5.98
C LEU A 33 -13.27 2.28 -6.32
N ASN A 34 -13.87 1.22 -6.87
CA ASN A 34 -15.30 1.10 -7.17
C ASN A 34 -15.86 2.28 -8.00
N VAL A 35 -15.05 2.79 -8.95
CA VAL A 35 -15.46 3.86 -9.85
C VAL A 35 -16.09 3.27 -11.13
N PRO A 36 -17.38 3.56 -11.43
CA PRO A 36 -18.04 3.03 -12.63
C PRO A 36 -17.30 3.42 -13.91
N GLU A 37 -17.24 2.51 -14.89
CA GLU A 37 -16.54 2.77 -16.17
C GLU A 37 -17.03 4.00 -16.93
N LYS A 38 -18.32 4.35 -16.79
CA LYS A 38 -18.92 5.53 -17.44
C LYS A 38 -18.82 6.80 -16.59
N SER A 39 -18.18 6.74 -15.43
CA SER A 39 -17.99 7.89 -14.56
C SER A 39 -16.99 8.86 -15.19
N PRO A 40 -17.20 10.19 -15.10
CA PRO A 40 -16.18 11.16 -15.47
C PRO A 40 -14.90 11.05 -14.61
N LEU A 41 -14.96 10.35 -13.46
CA LEU A 41 -13.81 10.11 -12.59
C LEU A 41 -13.01 8.87 -12.99
N ARG A 42 -13.40 8.16 -14.07
CA ARG A 42 -12.76 6.90 -14.45
C ARG A 42 -11.29 7.07 -14.82
N GLU A 43 -10.96 8.14 -15.54
CA GLU A 43 -9.57 8.45 -15.93
C GLU A 43 -8.68 8.62 -14.70
N VAL A 44 -9.14 9.38 -13.69
CA VAL A 44 -8.42 9.57 -12.43
C VAL A 44 -8.24 8.25 -11.67
N ALA A 45 -9.27 7.39 -11.65
CA ALA A 45 -9.18 6.09 -11.01
C ALA A 45 -8.16 5.17 -11.71
N GLU A 46 -8.02 5.27 -13.03
CA GLU A 46 -7.04 4.51 -13.81
C GLU A 46 -5.61 5.00 -13.55
N GLU A 47 -5.41 6.32 -13.43
CA GLU A 47 -4.12 6.91 -13.03
C GLU A 47 -3.71 6.49 -11.61
N ILE A 48 -4.64 6.53 -10.64
CA ILE A 48 -4.41 6.04 -9.27
C ILE A 48 -4.01 4.56 -9.31
N ALA A 49 -4.74 3.74 -10.06
CA ALA A 49 -4.45 2.32 -10.15
C ALA A 49 -3.11 2.03 -10.82
N ASP A 50 -2.72 2.80 -11.85
CA ASP A 50 -1.41 2.68 -12.50
C ASP A 50 -0.27 3.04 -11.56
N SER A 51 -0.40 4.15 -10.83
CA SER A 51 0.62 4.57 -9.87
C SER A 51 0.85 3.51 -8.79
N ILE A 52 -0.23 3.07 -8.13
CA ILE A 52 -0.15 2.06 -7.08
C ILE A 52 0.42 0.76 -7.63
N TYR A 53 -0.07 0.29 -8.79
CA TYR A 53 0.39 -0.98 -9.36
C TYR A 53 1.87 -0.93 -9.74
N SER A 54 2.32 0.17 -10.35
CA SER A 54 3.69 0.31 -10.84
C SER A 54 4.72 0.52 -9.72
N SER A 55 4.28 1.08 -8.59
CA SER A 55 5.09 1.26 -7.39
C SER A 55 5.04 0.06 -6.43
N SER A 56 4.20 -0.94 -6.71
CA SER A 56 4.05 -2.12 -5.83
C SER A 56 5.09 -3.20 -6.11
N GLY A 57 5.91 -3.50 -5.10
CA GLY A 57 6.77 -4.68 -5.02
C GLY A 57 6.12 -5.78 -4.17
N LYS A 58 6.28 -7.04 -4.55
CA LYS A 58 5.79 -8.17 -3.76
C LYS A 58 6.59 -8.24 -2.45
N PHE A 59 5.87 -8.35 -1.34
CA PHE A 59 6.43 -8.43 0.00
C PHE A 59 7.26 -9.71 0.19
N ASP A 60 8.53 -9.55 0.55
CA ASP A 60 9.39 -10.64 1.03
C ASP A 60 9.64 -10.48 2.53
N LEU A 61 9.07 -11.41 3.31
CA LEU A 61 9.19 -11.39 4.76
C LEU A 61 10.65 -11.40 5.24
N LYS A 62 11.56 -12.10 4.55
CA LYS A 62 12.97 -12.12 4.96
C LYS A 62 13.61 -10.76 4.77
N GLN A 63 13.39 -10.15 3.61
CA GLN A 63 13.94 -8.84 3.30
C GLN A 63 13.40 -7.79 4.29
N MET A 64 12.11 -7.83 4.59
CA MET A 64 11.51 -6.89 5.54
C MET A 64 12.04 -7.08 6.98
N LEU A 65 12.20 -8.32 7.45
CA LEU A 65 12.82 -8.57 8.76
C LEU A 65 14.25 -8.02 8.81
N GLU A 66 15.02 -8.16 7.72
CA GLU A 66 16.35 -7.58 7.58
C GLU A 66 16.31 -6.04 7.58
N ASP A 67 15.40 -5.43 6.81
CA ASP A 67 15.26 -3.97 6.68
C ASP A 67 14.83 -3.31 7.99
N TYR A 68 13.96 -3.96 8.76
CA TYR A 68 13.50 -3.48 10.07
C TYR A 68 14.41 -3.93 11.22
N GLY A 69 15.41 -4.77 10.96
CA GLY A 69 16.28 -5.34 11.99
C GLY A 69 15.51 -6.19 13.02
N CYS A 70 14.41 -6.81 12.59
CA CYS A 70 13.56 -7.67 13.40
C CYS A 70 14.01 -9.12 13.31
N GLU A 71 14.04 -9.83 14.43
CA GLU A 71 14.36 -11.27 14.43
C GLU A 71 13.16 -12.11 13.97
N ASP A 72 11.94 -11.60 14.21
CA ASP A 72 10.72 -12.31 13.88
C ASP A 72 9.52 -11.39 13.55
N ALA A 73 8.52 -11.97 12.87
CA ALA A 73 7.33 -11.28 12.40
C ALA A 73 6.47 -10.61 13.49
N SER A 74 6.57 -11.06 14.74
CA SER A 74 5.84 -10.49 15.87
C SER A 74 6.37 -9.11 16.29
N GLU A 75 7.56 -8.75 15.85
CA GLU A 75 8.19 -7.45 16.08
C GLU A 75 7.82 -6.41 15.02
N LEU A 76 7.27 -6.85 13.88
CA LEU A 76 6.83 -5.96 12.81
C LEU A 76 5.63 -5.09 13.25
N PRO A 77 5.30 -4.01 12.52
CA PRO A 77 4.06 -3.27 12.77
C PRO A 77 2.81 -4.15 12.58
N ASP A 78 1.73 -3.84 13.31
CA ASP A 78 0.53 -4.70 13.39
C ASP A 78 -0.14 -4.92 12.02
N VAL A 79 0.00 -3.98 11.08
CA VAL A 79 -0.45 -4.13 9.69
C VAL A 79 0.20 -5.33 9.00
N TYR A 80 1.48 -5.58 9.25
CA TYR A 80 2.22 -6.73 8.72
C TYR A 80 1.96 -8.01 9.53
N LYS A 81 1.57 -7.92 10.81
CA LYS A 81 1.16 -9.12 11.56
C LYS A 81 -0.16 -9.69 11.05
N LYS A 82 -1.12 -8.82 10.70
CA LYS A 82 -2.36 -9.23 10.02
C LYS A 82 -2.03 -10.00 8.73
N ALA A 83 -0.97 -9.58 8.05
CA ALA A 83 -0.50 -10.20 6.83
C ALA A 83 0.05 -11.61 7.02
N ILE A 84 1.00 -11.74 7.93
CA ILE A 84 1.76 -12.97 8.15
C ILE A 84 0.91 -14.05 8.81
N GLY A 85 -0.08 -13.67 9.63
CA GLY A 85 -1.03 -14.60 10.24
C GLY A 85 -2.07 -15.18 9.28
N ASN A 86 -2.17 -14.68 8.04
CA ASN A 86 -3.28 -14.96 7.15
C ASN A 86 -2.77 -15.43 5.78
N ASN A 87 -2.50 -16.73 5.63
CA ASN A 87 -2.04 -17.41 4.40
C ASN A 87 -2.94 -17.23 3.15
N LYS A 88 -4.02 -16.46 3.26
CA LYS A 88 -4.95 -16.15 2.18
C LYS A 88 -4.50 -14.98 1.32
N PHE A 89 -3.68 -14.08 1.87
CA PHE A 89 -3.27 -12.85 1.21
C PHE A 89 -1.79 -12.91 0.82
N VAL A 90 -1.50 -12.40 -0.38
CA VAL A 90 -0.17 -12.04 -0.82
C VAL A 90 -0.01 -10.55 -0.57
N PHE A 91 1.08 -10.16 0.08
CA PHE A 91 1.33 -8.77 0.41
C PHE A 91 2.23 -8.10 -0.60
N TYR A 92 2.02 -6.81 -0.76
CA TYR A 92 2.81 -5.91 -1.57
C TYR A 92 3.06 -4.64 -0.78
N GLU A 93 4.19 -4.00 -1.05
CA GLU A 93 4.53 -2.69 -0.50
C GLU A 93 4.99 -1.77 -1.63
N GLY A 94 4.87 -0.48 -1.42
CA GLY A 94 5.31 0.50 -2.41
C GLY A 94 5.44 1.88 -1.81
N GLU A 95 5.96 2.79 -2.62
CA GLU A 95 6.17 4.18 -2.26
C GLU A 95 5.67 5.08 -3.38
N ILE A 96 4.99 6.16 -2.99
CA ILE A 96 4.49 7.20 -3.89
C ILE A 96 5.22 8.49 -3.56
N TYR A 97 5.52 9.30 -4.57
CA TYR A 97 6.31 10.51 -4.46
C TYR A 97 5.53 11.72 -4.99
N ASP A 98 5.46 12.80 -4.21
CA ASP A 98 4.74 14.05 -4.50
C ASP A 98 5.08 14.65 -5.88
N GLU A 99 6.35 14.52 -6.31
CA GLU A 99 6.89 15.26 -7.45
C GLU A 99 6.57 14.64 -8.83
N SER A 100 5.82 13.55 -8.87
CA SER A 100 5.67 12.72 -10.06
C SER A 100 4.46 13.09 -10.92
N ASN A 101 3.28 13.29 -10.32
CA ASN A 101 2.07 13.82 -10.95
C ASN A 101 1.02 14.23 -9.90
N SER A 102 -0.08 14.86 -10.33
CA SER A 102 -1.15 15.33 -9.44
C SER A 102 -1.87 14.23 -8.67
N VAL A 103 -1.92 13.01 -9.21
CA VAL A 103 -2.51 11.86 -8.53
C VAL A 103 -1.60 11.39 -7.39
N ASP A 104 -0.29 11.39 -7.62
CA ASP A 104 0.70 10.98 -6.64
C ASP A 104 0.83 11.99 -5.50
N SER A 105 0.76 13.30 -5.79
CA SER A 105 0.65 14.33 -4.75
C SER A 105 -0.63 14.12 -3.91
N PHE A 106 -1.77 13.86 -4.55
CA PHE A 106 -3.03 13.57 -3.84
C PHE A 106 -2.92 12.32 -2.96
N LEU A 107 -2.30 11.26 -3.48
CA LEU A 107 -2.10 10.03 -2.71
C LEU A 107 -1.17 10.29 -1.53
N CYS A 108 -0.06 11.01 -1.69
CA CYS A 108 0.85 11.38 -0.59
C CYS A 108 0.10 12.05 0.58
N ASP A 109 -0.73 13.06 0.28
CA ASP A 109 -1.46 13.84 1.29
C ASP A 109 -2.59 13.07 2.00
N MET A 110 -3.12 12.01 1.37
CA MET A 110 -4.31 11.32 1.88
C MET A 110 -3.97 10.02 2.61
N ALA A 111 -4.47 9.88 3.83
CA ALA A 111 -4.51 8.57 4.50
C ALA A 111 -5.58 7.69 3.83
N PHE A 112 -5.26 6.42 3.61
CA PHE A 112 -6.16 5.50 2.94
C PHE A 112 -6.18 4.13 3.63
N ASP A 113 -7.33 3.82 4.24
CA ASP A 113 -7.59 2.55 4.91
C ASP A 113 -8.78 1.87 4.26
N TYR A 114 -8.54 0.71 3.65
CA TYR A 114 -9.57 -0.13 3.04
C TYR A 114 -9.31 -1.60 3.39
N GLU A 115 -10.34 -2.31 3.82
CA GLU A 115 -10.26 -3.74 4.11
C GLU A 115 -11.58 -4.41 3.71
N ASP A 116 -11.49 -5.37 2.80
CA ASP A 116 -12.56 -6.31 2.49
C ASP A 116 -12.05 -7.77 2.50
N GLU A 117 -12.89 -8.71 2.11
CA GLU A 117 -12.53 -10.12 2.11
C GLU A 117 -11.40 -10.49 1.13
N ASN A 118 -11.12 -9.70 0.10
CA ASN A 118 -10.22 -10.00 -1.02
C ASN A 118 -9.08 -8.98 -1.19
N PHE A 119 -9.19 -7.80 -0.58
CA PHE A 119 -8.26 -6.69 -0.71
C PHE A 119 -8.09 -5.93 0.61
N ILE A 120 -6.85 -5.62 0.95
CA ILE A 120 -6.44 -4.74 2.04
C ILE A 120 -5.59 -3.65 1.41
N PHE A 121 -5.85 -2.40 1.75
CA PHE A 121 -5.01 -1.25 1.45
C PHE A 121 -4.82 -0.47 2.74
N TYR A 122 -3.58 -0.39 3.19
CA TYR A 122 -3.19 0.50 4.27
C TYR A 122 -2.16 1.49 3.76
N LYS A 123 -2.44 2.76 3.91
CA LYS A 123 -1.51 3.85 3.63
C LYS A 123 -1.68 4.90 4.70
N GLU A 124 -0.59 5.19 5.41
CA GLU A 124 -0.57 6.35 6.29
C GLU A 124 -0.51 7.63 5.46
N GLY A 125 -1.32 8.61 5.83
CA GLY A 125 -1.26 9.93 5.22
C GLY A 125 0.06 10.61 5.55
N GLY A 126 0.60 11.35 4.59
CA GLY A 126 1.78 12.15 4.80
C GLY A 126 1.46 13.61 5.03
N TYR A 127 1.26 13.99 6.29
CA TYR A 127 1.68 15.26 6.95
C TYR A 127 1.27 15.24 8.43
#